data_AF-A0A962P8X9-F1
#
_entry.id   AF-A0A962P8X9-F1
#
_cell.length_a   1.000
_cell.length_b   1.000
_cell.length_c   1.000
_cell.angle_alpha   90.00
_cell.angle_beta   90.00
_cell.angle_gamma   90.00
#
_symmetry.space_group_name_H-M   'P 1'
#
loop_
_entity.id
_entity.type
_entity.pdbx_description
1 polymer ?
#
loop_
_entity_poly.entity_id
_entity_poly.type
_entity_poly.pdbx_seq_one_letter_code
_entity_poly.pdbx_strand_id
1 'polypeptide(L)'
;MSHFLDSLQFFKKTVDGEFADGHGETRNENREWENSYRQRWQHDKIVRSTHGVNCTGSCSWKIYVKNGLITWETQQTDYPRTRPDLPNHEPRGCPRGASYSWYIYSANRIKYPKVRKPLLKLWRDARSAHSNPVEAWASIVEDPAKATSYKSKRGLGGFVRSSWDEVNEIIAAANVYTAKEHGPDRIIGFSPIPAMSMVSYAAGSRYLSLIGGVCMSFYDWYCDLPPSSPMVWGEQTDVPESADWYNSNYIIAWGSNVPQTRTPDAHFLTEVRYKGAKTVAITPDYSEVAKLTDTWLNPKQGTDAALGMAFGHVILKEFHLEKPSAYFTEYVRQYSDMPILVNLEMTDGGYKPTRFLRASDLADNLGQDNNPDWKTIAIDENTGELVSPQGAIGYRWGEEGDGVGKWNIENREGKEGKEVKLQLSLIDGGETDAVAFPYFAAEGTGSYFWNHQDGDAIQMRNVPVKTITLADGSQAKVATVYDLMMANYGIDRGLGGGNVASSYDDETVAYTPAWQEKITGVDRRKVIQIAREFADNADKTRGKSMVIVGAAMNHWYHM
;
A
#
# COMPACT_ATOMS: atom_id res chain seq x y z
N MET A 1 -22.06 52.87 29.38
CA MET A 1 -22.79 52.79 30.66
C MET A 1 -21.80 52.48 31.77
N SER A 2 -22.03 52.95 32.99
CA SER A 2 -21.14 52.69 34.12
C SER A 2 -21.60 51.44 34.85
N HIS A 3 -20.84 50.34 34.77
CA HIS A 3 -21.13 49.10 35.52
C HIS A 3 -21.25 49.34 37.03
N PHE A 4 -20.57 50.37 37.55
CA PHE A 4 -20.66 50.80 38.93
C PHE A 4 -21.98 51.50 39.27
N LEU A 5 -22.59 52.24 38.33
CA LEU A 5 -23.92 52.84 38.55
C LEU A 5 -25.03 51.81 38.38
N ASP A 6 -24.84 50.81 37.50
CA ASP A 6 -25.79 49.72 37.30
C ASP A 6 -25.88 48.81 38.53
N SER A 7 -24.76 48.56 39.23
CA SER A 7 -24.74 47.79 40.48
C SER A 7 -25.38 48.52 41.68
N LEU A 8 -25.56 49.84 41.59
CA LEU A 8 -26.23 50.65 42.61
C LEU A 8 -27.76 50.71 42.44
N GLN A 9 -28.33 50.11 41.38
CA GLN A 9 -29.78 49.99 41.17
C GLN A 9 -30.41 48.86 42.01
N PHE A 10 -30.05 48.78 43.30
CA PHE A 10 -30.35 47.70 44.24
C PHE A 10 -31.84 47.30 44.36
N PHE A 11 -32.77 48.20 43.99
CA PHE A 11 -34.22 47.98 44.07
C PHE A 11 -34.88 47.58 42.74
N LYS A 12 -34.16 47.60 41.60
CA LYS A 12 -34.67 47.11 40.32
C LYS A 12 -34.40 45.61 40.26
N LYS A 13 -35.44 44.79 40.46
CA LYS A 13 -35.30 43.33 40.35
C LYS A 13 -34.78 42.97 38.95
N THR A 14 -33.57 42.40 38.89
CA THR A 14 -33.05 41.76 37.68
C THR A 14 -33.61 40.35 37.49
N VAL A 15 -34.39 39.86 38.45
CA VAL A 15 -35.06 38.56 38.44
C VAL A 15 -36.45 38.71 37.82
N ASP A 16 -36.66 38.03 36.69
CA ASP A 16 -37.89 38.04 35.90
C ASP A 16 -38.88 36.96 36.33
N GLY A 17 -38.39 35.86 36.93
CA GLY A 17 -39.23 34.78 37.44
C GLY A 17 -38.40 33.62 38.01
N GLU A 18 -38.99 32.90 38.95
CA GLU A 18 -38.43 31.64 39.46
C GLU A 18 -38.91 30.46 38.61
N PHE A 19 -38.09 29.42 38.52
CA PHE A 19 -38.45 28.17 37.86
C PHE A 19 -38.03 26.98 38.72
N ALA A 20 -38.63 25.82 38.46
CA ALA A 20 -38.43 24.58 39.22
C ALA A 20 -38.64 24.76 40.73
N ASP A 21 -39.82 25.25 41.13
CA ASP A 21 -40.25 25.40 42.53
C ASP A 21 -39.26 26.18 43.42
N GLY A 22 -38.71 27.27 42.87
CA GLY A 22 -37.75 28.13 43.57
C GLY A 22 -36.32 27.61 43.56
N HIS A 23 -36.02 26.52 42.84
CA HIS A 23 -34.65 26.03 42.68
C HIS A 23 -33.78 26.96 41.82
N GLY A 24 -34.39 27.63 40.83
CA GLY A 24 -33.70 28.51 39.92
C GLY A 24 -34.45 29.81 39.68
N GLU A 25 -33.72 30.81 39.20
CA GLU A 25 -34.25 32.11 38.83
C GLU A 25 -33.77 32.52 37.44
N THR A 26 -34.64 33.16 36.68
CA THR A 26 -34.31 33.78 35.39
C THR A 26 -33.92 35.22 35.64
N ARG A 27 -32.71 35.60 35.19
CA ARG A 27 -32.18 36.95 35.33
C ARG A 27 -32.04 37.67 33.99
N ASN A 28 -32.47 38.94 33.96
CA ASN A 28 -32.27 39.88 32.86
C ASN A 28 -31.11 40.84 33.18
N GLU A 29 -29.91 40.28 33.29
CA GLU A 29 -28.69 41.05 33.52
C GLU A 29 -27.95 41.34 32.21
N ASN A 30 -27.13 42.41 32.22
CA ASN A 30 -26.27 42.74 31.09
C ASN A 30 -25.23 41.62 30.89
N ARG A 31 -25.17 41.10 29.66
CA ARG A 31 -24.21 40.05 29.23
C ARG A 31 -23.24 40.55 28.15
N GLU A 32 -22.97 41.85 28.09
CA GLU A 32 -22.07 42.45 27.10
C GLU A 32 -20.62 41.96 27.20
N TRP A 33 -20.19 41.47 28.37
CA TRP A 33 -18.86 40.87 28.56
C TRP A 33 -18.62 39.69 27.61
N GLU A 34 -19.67 39.00 27.16
CA GLU A 34 -19.60 37.91 26.17
C GLU A 34 -19.09 38.39 24.81
N ASN A 35 -19.15 39.69 24.51
CA ASN A 35 -18.61 40.26 23.28
C ASN A 35 -17.10 40.04 23.15
N SER A 36 -16.37 39.85 24.25
CA SER A 36 -14.94 39.51 24.20
C SER A 36 -14.70 38.20 23.43
N TYR A 37 -15.47 37.15 23.72
CA TYR A 37 -15.37 35.87 22.99
C TYR A 37 -15.89 35.97 21.55
N ARG A 38 -16.99 36.72 21.33
CA ARG A 38 -17.52 36.97 19.97
C ARG A 38 -16.47 37.67 19.09
N GLN A 39 -15.81 38.70 19.62
CA GLN A 39 -14.75 39.45 18.93
C GLN A 39 -13.49 38.62 18.71
N ARG A 40 -13.19 37.66 19.59
CA ARG A 40 -12.10 36.69 19.36
C ARG A 40 -12.39 35.81 18.14
N TRP A 41 -13.61 35.30 17.99
CA TRP A 41 -14.02 34.42 16.89
C TRP A 41 -14.15 35.13 15.53
N GLN A 42 -14.60 36.39 15.54
CA GLN A 42 -14.64 37.22 14.33
C GLN A 42 -13.26 37.31 13.67
N HIS A 43 -13.23 37.34 12.34
CA HIS A 43 -12.03 37.27 11.53
C HIS A 43 -12.23 38.09 10.24
N ASP A 44 -11.13 38.40 9.57
CA ASP A 44 -11.11 39.29 8.40
C ASP A 44 -11.56 38.53 7.15
N LYS A 45 -11.06 37.29 6.96
CA LYS A 45 -11.39 36.42 5.84
C LYS A 45 -11.05 34.95 6.11
N ILE A 46 -11.58 34.09 5.26
CA ILE A 46 -11.26 32.67 5.18
C ILE A 46 -10.65 32.39 3.81
N VAL A 47 -9.55 31.62 3.76
CA VAL A 47 -8.91 31.17 2.52
C VAL A 47 -8.93 29.64 2.48
N ARG A 48 -9.26 29.05 1.34
CA ARG A 48 -9.14 27.59 1.16
C ARG A 48 -7.67 27.21 0.97
N SER A 49 -7.20 26.24 1.73
CA SER A 49 -5.90 25.60 1.53
C SER A 49 -5.95 24.11 1.88
N THR A 50 -4.81 23.43 1.78
CA THR A 50 -4.58 22.04 2.19
C THR A 50 -3.18 21.92 2.82
N HIS A 51 -2.80 20.72 3.24
CA HIS A 51 -1.49 20.42 3.82
C HIS A 51 -0.65 19.55 2.86
N GLY A 52 0.45 20.11 2.35
CA GLY A 52 1.43 19.40 1.52
C GLY A 52 2.34 18.48 2.34
N VAL A 53 1.75 17.46 2.96
CA VAL A 53 2.44 16.48 3.81
C VAL A 53 1.98 15.06 3.45
N ASN A 54 2.91 14.09 3.45
CA ASN A 54 2.63 12.70 3.10
C ASN A 54 1.79 12.01 4.18
N CYS A 55 0.47 12.20 4.13
CA CYS A 55 -0.46 11.68 5.12
C CYS A 55 -1.68 10.99 4.52
N THR A 56 -1.81 10.93 3.18
CA THR A 56 -2.98 10.46 2.41
C THR A 56 -4.28 11.26 2.60
N GLY A 57 -4.39 12.09 3.64
CA GLY A 57 -5.64 12.74 4.03
C GLY A 57 -6.23 13.71 3.01
N SER A 58 -5.41 14.45 2.25
CA SER A 58 -5.88 15.44 1.25
C SER A 58 -7.02 16.36 1.74
N CYS A 59 -6.94 16.78 3.00
CA CYS A 59 -8.02 17.50 3.68
C CYS A 59 -7.99 18.99 3.29
N SER A 60 -9.15 19.56 2.95
CA SER A 60 -9.32 20.97 2.62
C SER A 60 -9.67 21.73 3.91
N TRP A 61 -9.04 22.88 4.11
CA TRP A 61 -9.16 23.68 5.33
C TRP A 61 -9.58 25.11 5.03
N LYS A 62 -10.33 25.68 5.96
CA LYS A 62 -10.64 27.10 6.10
C LYS A 62 -9.50 27.73 6.91
N ILE A 63 -8.64 28.51 6.26
CA ILE A 63 -7.55 29.24 6.93
C ILE A 63 -8.07 30.61 7.34
N TYR A 64 -8.11 30.89 8.64
CA TYR A 64 -8.66 32.13 9.18
C TYR A 64 -7.56 33.19 9.30
N VAL A 65 -7.79 34.32 8.65
CA VAL A 65 -6.96 35.51 8.77
C VAL A 65 -7.68 36.50 9.67
N LYS A 66 -6.99 36.98 10.72
CA LYS A 66 -7.49 38.01 11.63
C LYS A 66 -6.37 38.98 11.95
N ASN A 67 -6.67 40.28 11.90
CA ASN A 67 -5.69 41.36 12.01
C ASN A 67 -4.54 41.21 10.99
N GLY A 68 -4.86 40.74 9.77
CA GLY A 68 -3.88 40.52 8.70
C GLY A 68 -2.92 39.34 8.93
N LEU A 69 -3.12 38.51 9.96
CA LEU A 69 -2.29 37.35 10.28
C LEU A 69 -3.10 36.06 10.23
N ILE A 70 -2.46 34.95 9.84
CA ILE A 70 -3.05 33.61 9.99
C ILE A 70 -3.18 33.33 11.50
N THR A 71 -4.35 32.90 11.94
CA THR A 71 -4.61 32.70 13.38
C THR A 71 -4.98 31.27 13.76
N TRP A 72 -5.86 30.62 13.01
CA TRP A 72 -6.22 29.21 13.19
C TRP A 72 -6.80 28.66 11.88
N GLU A 73 -7.10 27.37 11.86
CA GLU A 73 -7.79 26.69 10.78
C GLU A 73 -8.92 25.78 11.30
N THR A 74 -9.97 25.63 10.50
CA THR A 74 -11.00 24.59 10.70
C THR A 74 -11.20 23.87 9.38
N GLN A 75 -11.72 22.66 9.40
CA GLN A 75 -11.95 21.93 8.15
C GLN A 75 -12.98 22.63 7.24
N GLN A 76 -12.83 22.40 5.93
CA GLN A 76 -13.91 22.61 4.97
C GLN A 76 -14.86 21.41 5.03
N THR A 77 -16.13 21.66 4.71
CA THR A 77 -17.19 20.64 4.76
C THR A 77 -18.00 20.60 3.47
N ASP A 78 -17.50 21.24 2.41
CA ASP A 78 -18.18 21.44 1.14
C ASP A 78 -17.61 20.58 0.01
N TYR A 79 -17.08 19.42 0.36
CA TYR A 79 -16.78 18.38 -0.61
C TYR A 79 -18.06 18.03 -1.40
N PRO A 80 -17.95 17.72 -2.71
CA PRO A 80 -19.05 17.12 -3.43
C PRO A 80 -19.57 15.92 -2.65
N ARG A 81 -20.88 15.91 -2.39
CA ARG A 81 -21.53 14.86 -1.61
C ARG A 81 -21.40 13.52 -2.34
N THR A 82 -21.27 12.46 -1.56
CA THR A 82 -21.32 11.08 -2.07
C THR A 82 -22.77 10.72 -2.44
N ARG A 83 -22.96 9.50 -2.94
CA ARG A 83 -24.31 8.97 -3.22
C ARG A 83 -25.15 8.94 -1.93
N PRO A 84 -26.49 9.00 -2.01
CA PRO A 84 -27.35 9.00 -0.82
C PRO A 84 -27.18 7.81 0.12
N ASP A 85 -26.70 6.67 -0.38
CA ASP A 85 -26.44 5.44 0.38
C ASP A 85 -25.05 5.39 1.04
N LEU A 86 -24.23 6.42 0.84
CA LEU A 86 -22.88 6.55 1.41
C LEU A 86 -22.82 7.75 2.37
N PRO A 87 -22.04 7.66 3.46
CA PRO A 87 -21.69 8.83 4.23
C PRO A 87 -20.82 9.78 3.39
N ASN A 88 -20.89 11.08 3.69
CA ASN A 88 -20.04 12.08 3.03
C ASN A 88 -18.64 12.10 3.67
N HIS A 89 -17.66 12.62 2.94
CA HIS A 89 -16.29 12.76 3.44
C HIS A 89 -16.11 13.85 4.51
N GLU A 90 -17.03 14.82 4.59
CA GLU A 90 -16.88 15.93 5.53
C GLU A 90 -16.94 15.45 6.99
N PRO A 91 -16.14 16.02 7.92
CA PRO A 91 -15.23 17.15 7.72
C PRO A 91 -13.80 16.76 7.32
N ARG A 92 -13.45 15.46 7.25
CA ARG A 92 -12.04 14.99 7.23
C ARG A 92 -11.22 15.67 8.36
N GLY A 93 -9.93 15.90 8.09
CA GLY A 93 -9.01 16.55 9.01
C GLY A 93 -8.41 15.59 10.04
N CYS A 94 -7.43 16.10 10.79
CA CYS A 94 -6.76 15.36 11.85
C CYS A 94 -6.10 16.35 12.83
N PRO A 95 -5.71 15.91 14.04
CA PRO A 95 -5.10 16.82 15.03
C PRO A 95 -3.77 17.43 14.54
N ARG A 96 -3.03 16.75 13.66
CA ARG A 96 -1.80 17.29 13.07
C ARG A 96 -2.11 18.49 12.17
N GLY A 97 -3.07 18.35 11.26
CA GLY A 97 -3.53 19.43 10.39
C GLY A 97 -4.12 20.62 11.16
N ALA A 98 -4.89 20.37 12.22
CA ALA A 98 -5.47 21.43 13.06
C ALA A 98 -4.42 22.30 13.78
N SER A 99 -3.16 21.84 13.87
CA SER A 99 -2.07 22.55 14.54
C SER A 99 -1.14 23.31 13.58
N TYR A 100 -1.38 23.25 12.26
CA TYR A 100 -0.40 23.70 11.26
C TYR A 100 -0.14 25.21 11.29
N SER A 101 -1.15 26.03 11.59
CA SER A 101 -1.00 27.49 11.77
C SER A 101 0.07 27.90 12.77
N TRP A 102 0.41 27.03 13.74
CA TRP A 102 1.51 27.25 14.68
C TRP A 102 2.84 27.56 13.95
N TYR A 103 3.13 26.85 12.86
CA TYR A 103 4.42 26.96 12.18
C TYR A 103 4.69 28.35 11.57
N ILE A 104 3.64 29.08 11.19
CA ILE A 104 3.75 30.31 10.41
C ILE A 104 4.63 31.35 11.11
N TYR A 105 4.43 31.54 12.41
CA TYR A 105 5.15 32.52 13.23
C TYR A 105 5.92 31.90 14.40
N SER A 106 5.99 30.57 14.48
CA SER A 106 6.71 29.87 15.54
C SER A 106 8.19 30.27 15.63
N ALA A 107 8.79 29.99 16.79
CA ALA A 107 10.22 30.17 17.02
C ALA A 107 11.11 29.35 16.07
N ASN A 108 10.56 28.30 15.43
CA ASN A 108 11.31 27.44 14.51
C ASN A 108 11.13 27.81 13.02
N ARG A 109 10.42 28.88 12.71
CA ARG A 109 10.20 29.32 11.32
C ARG A 109 11.53 29.71 10.65
N ILE A 110 11.84 29.13 9.50
CA ILE A 110 12.95 29.59 8.65
C ILE A 110 12.51 30.88 7.94
N LYS A 111 13.11 32.01 8.35
CA LYS A 111 12.79 33.36 7.86
C LYS A 111 13.70 33.86 6.74
N TYR A 112 14.94 33.37 6.68
CA TYR A 112 15.98 33.86 5.77
C TYR A 112 16.80 32.68 5.23
N PRO A 113 17.43 32.81 4.04
CA PRO A 113 18.45 31.87 3.61
C PRO A 113 19.60 31.85 4.62
N LYS A 114 20.10 30.65 4.90
CA LYS A 114 21.17 30.40 5.88
C LYS A 114 22.27 29.57 5.24
N VAL A 115 23.51 29.94 5.53
CA VAL A 115 24.71 29.18 5.12
C VAL A 115 25.53 28.87 6.36
N ARG A 116 26.24 27.74 6.37
CA ARG A 116 27.16 27.42 7.46
C ARG A 116 28.31 28.44 7.47
N LYS A 117 28.61 29.04 8.62
CA LYS A 117 29.61 30.12 8.74
C LYS A 117 30.97 29.82 8.09
N PRO A 118 31.60 28.63 8.26
CA PRO A 118 32.89 28.33 7.62
C PRO A 118 32.80 28.29 6.09
N LEU A 119 31.72 27.75 5.53
CA LEU A 119 31.51 27.74 4.07
C LEU A 119 31.34 29.17 3.56
N LEU A 120 30.53 29.98 4.24
CA LEU A 120 30.28 31.36 3.79
C LEU A 120 31.55 32.23 3.87
N LYS A 121 32.40 32.01 4.87
CA LYS A 121 33.70 32.66 4.95
C LYS A 121 34.58 32.28 3.75
N LEU A 122 34.74 30.98 3.48
CA LEU A 122 35.52 30.50 2.34
C LEU A 122 34.97 31.02 1.01
N TRP A 123 33.64 31.03 0.86
CA TRP A 123 32.99 31.56 -0.34
C TRP A 123 33.33 33.02 -0.59
N ARG A 124 33.17 33.89 0.41
CA ARG A 124 33.46 35.32 0.27
C ARG A 124 34.93 35.59 0.03
N ASP A 125 35.81 34.88 0.74
CA ASP A 125 37.26 34.98 0.54
C ASP A 125 37.61 34.55 -0.91
N ALA A 126 37.05 33.45 -1.42
CA ALA A 126 37.26 33.00 -2.80
C ALA A 126 36.66 33.94 -3.85
N ARG A 127 35.46 34.46 -3.62
CA ARG A 127 34.81 35.44 -4.53
C ARG A 127 35.56 36.76 -4.62
N SER A 128 36.33 37.13 -3.59
CA SER A 128 37.21 38.31 -3.66
C SER A 128 38.45 38.08 -4.54
N ALA A 129 38.88 36.82 -4.70
CA ALA A 129 40.06 36.44 -5.47
C ALA A 129 39.73 36.01 -6.92
N HIS A 130 38.51 35.53 -7.17
CA HIS A 130 38.07 35.05 -8.47
C HIS A 130 36.82 35.80 -8.91
N SER A 131 36.84 36.42 -10.09
CA SER A 131 35.67 37.11 -10.67
C SER A 131 34.59 36.12 -11.13
N ASN A 132 34.99 34.95 -11.65
CA ASN A 132 34.11 33.86 -12.04
C ASN A 132 33.69 33.03 -10.81
N PRO A 133 32.38 32.92 -10.49
CA PRO A 133 31.93 32.18 -9.31
C PRO A 133 32.17 30.67 -9.41
N VAL A 134 32.26 30.09 -10.63
CA VAL A 134 32.56 28.66 -10.83
C VAL A 134 34.01 28.36 -10.43
N GLU A 135 34.95 29.24 -10.78
CA GLU A 135 36.36 29.15 -10.36
C GLU A 135 36.52 29.39 -8.85
N ALA A 136 35.73 30.31 -8.29
CA ALA A 136 35.69 30.52 -6.85
C ALA A 136 35.23 29.26 -6.10
N TRP A 137 34.25 28.53 -6.63
CA TRP A 137 33.83 27.25 -6.07
C TRP A 137 34.91 26.18 -6.19
N ALA A 138 35.53 26.06 -7.38
CA ALA A 138 36.63 25.13 -7.64
C ALA A 138 37.76 25.28 -6.60
N SER A 139 38.21 26.51 -6.33
CA SER A 139 39.30 26.77 -5.37
C SER A 139 38.99 26.43 -3.91
N ILE A 140 37.72 26.15 -3.59
CA ILE A 140 37.26 25.67 -2.29
C ILE A 140 37.17 24.14 -2.27
N VAL A 141 36.54 23.53 -3.29
CA VAL A 141 36.25 22.09 -3.27
C VAL A 141 37.42 21.21 -3.67
N GLU A 142 38.35 21.73 -4.46
CA GLU A 142 39.58 21.04 -4.87
C GLU A 142 40.66 21.05 -3.79
N ASP A 143 40.56 21.96 -2.82
CA ASP A 143 41.44 22.00 -1.64
C ASP A 143 40.86 21.10 -0.53
N PRO A 144 41.52 19.97 -0.19
CA PRO A 144 41.01 19.03 0.80
C PRO A 144 40.87 19.64 2.20
N ALA A 145 41.75 20.57 2.57
CA ALA A 145 41.72 21.23 3.88
C ALA A 145 40.52 22.18 3.96
N LYS A 146 40.29 23.00 2.93
CA LYS A 146 39.10 23.87 2.85
C LYS A 146 37.82 23.06 2.83
N ALA A 147 37.73 22.02 1.99
CA ALA A 147 36.56 21.15 1.91
C ALA A 147 36.24 20.48 3.26
N THR A 148 37.25 19.96 3.94
CA THR A 148 37.11 19.34 5.27
C THR A 148 36.65 20.35 6.32
N SER A 149 37.15 21.59 6.26
CA SER A 149 36.88 22.62 7.26
C SER A 149 35.39 22.99 7.37
N TYR A 150 34.62 22.96 6.27
CA TYR A 150 33.18 23.22 6.32
C TYR A 150 32.35 21.94 6.40
N LYS A 151 32.79 20.83 5.78
CA LYS A 151 32.06 19.54 5.82
C LYS A 151 32.02 18.97 7.24
N SER A 152 33.12 19.03 7.99
CA SER A 152 33.22 18.57 9.38
C SER A 152 32.33 19.35 10.38
N LYS A 153 31.69 20.44 9.94
CA LYS A 153 30.78 21.27 10.76
C LYS A 153 29.30 21.04 10.44
N ARG A 154 28.97 20.09 9.57
CA ARG A 154 27.58 19.68 9.31
C ARG A 154 26.97 19.07 10.59
N GLY A 155 25.79 19.51 10.99
CA GLY A 155 25.12 19.10 12.24
C GLY A 155 25.54 19.85 13.51
N LEU A 156 26.59 20.68 13.47
CA LEU A 156 27.17 21.32 14.67
C LEU A 156 26.82 22.81 14.86
N GLY A 157 25.65 23.25 14.40
CA GLY A 157 25.23 24.65 14.51
C GLY A 157 26.07 25.64 13.67
N GLY A 158 26.08 26.92 14.02
CA GLY A 158 26.87 27.94 13.30
C GLY A 158 26.31 28.35 11.93
N PHE A 159 24.98 28.32 11.78
CA PHE A 159 24.33 28.97 10.65
C PHE A 159 24.37 30.48 10.79
N VAL A 160 24.61 31.18 9.69
CA VAL A 160 24.54 32.64 9.60
C VAL A 160 23.54 33.02 8.51
N ARG A 161 22.90 34.18 8.69
CA ARG A 161 22.00 34.76 7.69
C ARG A 161 22.79 35.13 6.43
N SER A 162 22.22 34.85 5.28
CA SER A 162 22.72 35.25 3.95
C SER A 162 21.61 35.97 3.17
N SER A 163 21.78 36.18 1.87
CA SER A 163 20.80 36.74 0.92
C SER A 163 20.46 35.73 -0.16
N TRP A 164 19.34 35.93 -0.85
CA TRP A 164 18.95 35.05 -1.97
C TRP A 164 19.98 35.09 -3.10
N ASP A 165 20.49 36.27 -3.45
CA ASP A 165 21.52 36.43 -4.48
C ASP A 165 22.79 35.62 -4.15
N GLU A 166 23.26 35.69 -2.90
CA GLU A 166 24.47 35.01 -2.46
C GLU A 166 24.30 33.49 -2.49
N VAL A 167 23.19 32.94 -2.00
CA VAL A 167 22.98 31.47 -2.02
C VAL A 167 22.68 30.93 -3.41
N ASN A 168 21.98 31.70 -4.26
CA ASN A 168 21.70 31.29 -5.63
C ASN A 168 22.99 31.23 -6.47
N GLU A 169 23.90 32.21 -6.32
CA GLU A 169 25.22 32.18 -6.99
C GLU A 169 26.06 30.98 -6.52
N ILE A 170 26.13 30.72 -5.21
CA ILE A 170 26.84 29.55 -4.66
C ILE A 170 26.30 28.24 -5.26
N ILE A 171 24.98 28.05 -5.23
CA ILE A 171 24.34 26.81 -5.68
C ILE A 171 24.53 26.63 -7.19
N ALA A 172 24.32 27.69 -7.98
CA ALA A 172 24.52 27.63 -9.43
C ALA A 172 25.98 27.33 -9.80
N ALA A 173 26.94 27.99 -9.15
CA ALA A 173 28.37 27.75 -9.37
C ALA A 173 28.77 26.31 -9.03
N ALA A 174 28.29 25.80 -7.89
CA ALA A 174 28.52 24.42 -7.49
C ALA A 174 27.96 23.42 -8.50
N ASN A 175 26.73 23.64 -8.98
CA ASN A 175 26.11 22.77 -9.97
C ASN A 175 26.84 22.82 -11.31
N VAL A 176 27.19 24.01 -11.82
CA VAL A 176 27.94 24.15 -13.08
C VAL A 176 29.31 23.47 -12.98
N TYR A 177 30.04 23.69 -11.89
CA TYR A 177 31.31 23.02 -11.64
C TYR A 177 31.16 21.50 -11.63
N THR A 178 30.23 20.96 -10.82
CA THR A 178 30.03 19.52 -10.69
C THR A 178 29.62 18.88 -12.01
N ALA A 179 28.69 19.50 -12.75
CA ALA A 179 28.26 19.00 -14.05
C ALA A 179 29.41 18.98 -15.06
N LYS A 180 30.23 20.03 -15.09
CA LYS A 180 31.37 20.16 -16.01
C LYS A 180 32.50 19.16 -15.70
N GLU A 181 32.90 19.05 -14.43
CA GLU A 181 34.09 18.27 -14.04
C GLU A 181 33.78 16.78 -13.79
N HIS A 182 32.53 16.44 -13.49
CA HIS A 182 32.16 15.07 -13.08
C HIS A 182 30.96 14.47 -13.81
N GLY A 183 30.17 15.29 -14.51
CA GLY A 183 28.91 14.88 -15.13
C GLY A 183 27.68 15.36 -14.33
N PRO A 184 26.57 15.66 -15.03
CA PRO A 184 25.37 16.23 -14.39
C PRO A 184 24.67 15.26 -13.44
N ASP A 185 24.87 13.95 -13.61
CA ASP A 185 24.33 12.89 -12.74
C ASP A 185 24.98 12.85 -11.35
N ARG A 186 26.02 13.66 -11.08
CA ARG A 186 26.57 13.90 -9.73
C ARG A 186 25.79 14.99 -8.97
N ILE A 187 24.75 15.55 -9.59
CA ILE A 187 23.80 16.49 -8.97
C ILE A 187 22.50 15.75 -8.74
N ILE A 188 22.15 15.58 -7.46
CA ILE A 188 21.05 14.70 -7.04
C ILE A 188 20.04 15.52 -6.24
N GLY A 189 18.75 15.33 -6.54
CA GLY A 189 17.65 15.83 -5.74
C GLY A 189 16.80 14.71 -5.19
N PHE A 190 16.42 14.87 -3.92
CA PHE A 190 15.44 14.02 -3.24
C PHE A 190 14.25 14.87 -2.83
N SER A 191 13.10 14.63 -3.46
CA SER A 191 11.82 15.23 -3.09
C SER A 191 10.75 14.15 -3.26
N PRO A 192 9.99 13.78 -2.22
CA PRO A 192 9.07 12.66 -2.30
C PRO A 192 7.63 13.11 -2.63
N ILE A 193 6.77 12.15 -2.97
CA ILE A 193 5.29 12.24 -2.98
C ILE A 193 4.77 13.51 -3.69
N PRO A 194 4.72 13.54 -5.03
CA PRO A 194 4.21 14.69 -5.78
C PRO A 194 2.73 15.00 -5.50
N ALA A 195 1.92 14.00 -5.16
CA ALA A 195 0.48 14.14 -4.97
C ALA A 195 0.08 15.14 -3.87
N MET A 196 0.92 15.34 -2.85
CA MET A 196 0.61 16.27 -1.74
C MET A 196 0.82 17.75 -2.12
N SER A 197 1.68 18.03 -3.12
CA SER A 197 2.01 19.39 -3.57
C SER A 197 2.70 19.38 -4.93
N MET A 198 1.93 19.15 -6.00
CA MET A 198 2.44 18.80 -7.33
C MET A 198 3.47 19.80 -7.89
N VAL A 199 3.14 21.10 -7.85
CA VAL A 199 4.03 22.15 -8.38
C VAL A 199 5.27 22.34 -7.51
N SER A 200 5.14 22.14 -6.18
CA SER A 200 6.29 22.20 -5.27
C SER A 200 7.30 21.08 -5.54
N TYR A 201 6.83 19.87 -5.82
CA TYR A 201 7.67 18.77 -6.29
C TYR A 201 8.29 19.10 -7.66
N ALA A 202 7.46 19.53 -8.61
CA ALA A 202 7.86 19.81 -9.99
C ALA A 202 8.95 20.89 -10.10
N ALA A 203 8.99 21.85 -9.18
CA ALA A 203 9.99 22.92 -9.19
C ALA A 203 11.43 22.38 -9.16
N GLY A 204 11.71 21.45 -8.24
CA GLY A 204 13.04 20.84 -8.10
C GLY A 204 13.33 19.80 -9.18
N SER A 205 12.37 18.92 -9.46
CA SER A 205 12.56 17.85 -10.45
C SER A 205 12.72 18.41 -11.86
N ARG A 206 11.94 19.43 -12.25
CA ARG A 206 12.10 20.09 -13.55
C ARG A 206 13.47 20.75 -13.70
N TYR A 207 13.97 21.43 -12.67
CA TYR A 207 15.30 22.01 -12.69
C TYR A 207 16.38 20.93 -12.92
N LEU A 208 16.32 19.84 -12.15
CA LEU A 208 17.29 18.74 -12.26
C LEU A 208 17.22 18.06 -13.62
N SER A 209 16.03 17.70 -14.09
CA SER A 209 15.87 17.06 -15.40
C SER A 209 16.39 17.92 -16.55
N LEU A 210 16.20 19.26 -16.49
CA LEU A 210 16.73 20.17 -17.51
C LEU A 210 18.26 20.20 -17.56
N ILE A 211 18.93 20.09 -16.41
CA ILE A 211 20.40 20.09 -16.34
C ILE A 211 21.01 18.68 -16.44
N GLY A 212 20.20 17.62 -16.55
CA GLY A 212 20.65 16.23 -16.57
C GLY A 212 20.95 15.61 -15.19
N GLY A 213 20.48 16.23 -14.11
CA GLY A 213 20.62 15.73 -12.74
C GLY A 213 19.66 14.58 -12.40
N VAL A 214 19.94 13.86 -11.31
CA VAL A 214 19.18 12.68 -10.89
C VAL A 214 18.03 13.06 -9.98
N CYS A 215 16.81 12.62 -10.35
CA CYS A 215 15.63 12.65 -9.49
C CYS A 215 15.49 11.30 -8.78
N MET A 216 15.68 11.27 -7.47
CA MET A 216 15.59 10.03 -6.68
C MET A 216 14.15 9.54 -6.55
N SER A 217 13.97 8.21 -6.54
CA SER A 217 12.71 7.57 -6.20
C SER A 217 12.39 7.71 -4.69
N PHE A 218 11.16 7.40 -4.30
CA PHE A 218 10.70 7.52 -2.92
C PHE A 218 9.78 6.39 -2.47
N TYR A 219 8.96 5.81 -3.36
CA TYR A 219 7.89 4.88 -2.97
C TYR A 219 8.46 3.51 -2.57
N ASP A 220 9.39 3.00 -3.39
CA ASP A 220 10.29 1.90 -3.09
C ASP A 220 11.16 2.19 -1.85
N TRP A 221 11.78 3.37 -1.78
CA TRP A 221 12.68 3.76 -0.70
C TRP A 221 12.00 3.85 0.67
N TYR A 222 10.77 4.37 0.71
CA TYR A 222 9.97 4.43 1.94
C TYR A 222 9.38 3.09 2.34
N CYS A 223 9.53 2.07 1.49
CA CYS A 223 8.86 0.79 1.67
C CYS A 223 7.34 0.96 1.72
N ASP A 224 6.80 1.95 0.99
CA ASP A 224 5.37 2.13 0.77
C ASP A 224 4.92 1.36 -0.49
N LEU A 225 5.82 1.13 -1.45
CA LEU A 225 5.62 0.21 -2.58
C LEU A 225 5.46 -1.21 -2.05
N PRO A 226 4.34 -1.90 -2.32
CA PRO A 226 4.24 -3.34 -2.10
C PRO A 226 4.75 -4.07 -3.37
N PRO A 227 5.94 -4.71 -3.36
CA PRO A 227 6.45 -5.38 -4.56
C PRO A 227 5.53 -6.49 -5.08
N SER A 228 4.66 -7.03 -4.21
CA SER A 228 3.60 -7.97 -4.57
C SER A 228 2.59 -7.39 -5.58
N SER A 229 2.30 -6.08 -5.57
CA SER A 229 1.39 -5.47 -6.53
C SER A 229 1.92 -5.54 -7.97
N PRO A 230 3.16 -5.09 -8.27
CA PRO A 230 3.77 -5.31 -9.58
C PRO A 230 3.91 -6.78 -9.97
N MET A 231 4.19 -7.68 -9.01
CA MET A 231 4.33 -9.11 -9.28
C MET A 231 3.00 -9.77 -9.67
N VAL A 232 1.90 -9.41 -9.02
CA VAL A 232 0.58 -10.04 -9.23
C VAL A 232 -0.22 -9.35 -10.35
N TRP A 233 -0.17 -8.03 -10.43
CA TRP A 233 -1.04 -7.25 -11.33
C TRP A 233 -0.28 -6.44 -12.39
N GLY A 234 1.05 -6.34 -12.32
CA GLY A 234 1.82 -5.45 -13.19
C GLY A 234 1.52 -3.96 -12.94
N GLU A 235 0.99 -3.62 -11.76
CA GLU A 235 0.58 -2.28 -11.34
C GLU A 235 1.42 -1.82 -10.15
N GLN A 236 1.82 -0.54 -10.13
CA GLN A 236 2.57 0.02 -9.00
C GLN A 236 1.76 -0.10 -7.72
N THR A 237 0.59 0.53 -7.68
CA THR A 237 -0.41 0.44 -6.60
C THR A 237 -1.68 1.12 -7.07
N ASP A 238 -2.77 0.38 -7.11
CA ASP A 238 -4.12 0.91 -7.20
C ASP A 238 -4.98 0.27 -6.10
N VAL A 239 -5.82 1.05 -5.43
CA VAL A 239 -6.59 0.63 -4.25
C VAL A 239 -7.97 1.29 -4.25
N PRO A 240 -8.99 0.64 -3.67
CA PRO A 240 -10.30 1.25 -3.51
C PRO A 240 -10.25 2.49 -2.61
N GLU A 241 -11.08 3.49 -2.93
CA GLU A 241 -11.26 4.67 -2.08
C GLU A 241 -11.89 4.31 -0.71
N SER A 242 -11.72 5.17 0.30
CA SER A 242 -12.27 4.91 1.64
C SER A 242 -13.79 4.84 1.68
N ALA A 243 -14.48 5.55 0.78
CA ALA A 243 -15.94 5.43 0.64
C ALA A 243 -16.37 4.02 0.21
N ASP A 244 -15.52 3.27 -0.49
CA ASP A 244 -15.83 1.91 -0.90
C ASP A 244 -15.73 0.89 0.25
N TRP A 245 -15.06 1.25 1.36
CA TRP A 245 -15.12 0.45 2.59
C TRP A 245 -16.58 0.28 3.05
N TYR A 246 -17.44 1.27 2.79
CA TYR A 246 -18.86 1.21 3.12
C TYR A 246 -19.66 0.22 2.24
N ASN A 247 -19.10 -0.20 1.11
CA ASN A 247 -19.69 -1.22 0.23
C ASN A 247 -19.30 -2.65 0.63
N SER A 248 -18.29 -2.82 1.50
CA SER A 248 -17.91 -4.11 2.07
C SER A 248 -18.85 -4.54 3.20
N ASN A 249 -19.05 -5.86 3.33
CA ASN A 249 -19.79 -6.48 4.42
C ASN A 249 -18.89 -7.21 5.43
N TYR A 250 -17.60 -7.37 5.10
CA TYR A 250 -16.62 -7.98 5.98
C TYR A 250 -15.26 -7.32 5.75
N ILE A 251 -14.67 -6.72 6.78
CA ILE A 251 -13.41 -5.98 6.67
C ILE A 251 -12.38 -6.52 7.67
N ILE A 252 -11.20 -6.89 7.17
CA ILE A 252 -10.04 -7.17 8.01
C ILE A 252 -9.09 -5.96 7.92
N ALA A 253 -8.86 -5.27 9.04
CA ALA A 253 -7.80 -4.27 9.17
C ALA A 253 -6.51 -4.97 9.65
N TRP A 254 -5.62 -5.30 8.71
CA TRP A 254 -4.43 -6.10 8.96
C TRP A 254 -3.17 -5.23 8.92
N GLY A 255 -2.54 -5.02 10.07
CA GLY A 255 -1.35 -4.16 10.15
C GLY A 255 -1.60 -2.70 9.73
N SER A 256 -2.85 -2.25 9.78
CA SER A 256 -3.26 -0.87 9.45
C SER A 256 -4.00 -0.23 10.62
N ASN A 257 -3.34 0.71 11.31
CA ASN A 257 -3.93 1.41 12.46
C ASN A 257 -4.84 2.57 12.00
N VAL A 258 -5.98 2.23 11.40
CA VAL A 258 -6.91 3.14 10.71
C VAL A 258 -7.21 4.45 11.46
N PRO A 259 -7.67 4.47 12.73
CA PRO A 259 -8.03 5.73 13.40
C PRO A 259 -6.85 6.70 13.58
N GLN A 260 -5.64 6.16 13.77
CA GLN A 260 -4.46 6.98 13.99
C GLN A 260 -3.85 7.50 12.68
N THR A 261 -3.80 6.63 11.68
CA THR A 261 -2.96 6.83 10.50
C THR A 261 -3.78 7.11 9.24
N ARG A 262 -5.08 6.79 9.25
CA ARG A 262 -6.15 7.15 8.28
C ARG A 262 -7.27 7.94 8.97
N THR A 263 -6.93 8.75 9.97
CA THR A 263 -7.86 9.55 10.78
C THR A 263 -9.03 10.18 9.99
N PRO A 264 -8.81 10.92 8.88
CA PRO A 264 -9.90 11.56 8.14
C PRO A 264 -10.87 10.59 7.44
N ASP A 265 -10.48 9.32 7.28
CA ASP A 265 -11.25 8.27 6.58
C ASP A 265 -11.82 7.23 7.56
N ALA A 266 -11.39 7.24 8.82
CA ALA A 266 -11.77 6.25 9.82
C ALA A 266 -13.29 6.17 10.07
N HIS A 267 -14.02 7.25 9.79
CA HIS A 267 -15.47 7.27 9.95
C HIS A 267 -16.15 6.20 9.07
N PHE A 268 -15.68 5.97 7.84
CA PHE A 268 -16.22 4.93 6.95
C PHE A 268 -16.13 3.54 7.58
N LEU A 269 -15.00 3.21 8.23
CA LEU A 269 -14.83 1.95 8.96
C LEU A 269 -15.78 1.85 10.16
N THR A 270 -15.98 2.94 10.90
CA THR A 270 -16.88 2.90 12.06
C THR A 270 -18.36 2.89 11.68
N GLU A 271 -18.73 3.56 10.60
CA GLU A 271 -20.12 3.74 10.17
C GLU A 271 -20.62 2.52 9.39
N VAL A 272 -19.77 1.84 8.61
CA VAL A 272 -20.16 0.61 7.90
C VAL A 272 -20.56 -0.51 8.87
N ARG A 273 -20.05 -0.48 10.11
CA ARG A 273 -20.47 -1.41 11.16
C ARG A 273 -21.95 -1.25 11.51
N TYR A 274 -22.51 -0.04 11.41
CA TYR A 274 -23.95 0.18 11.60
C TYR A 274 -24.79 -0.35 10.44
N LYS A 275 -24.21 -0.53 9.25
CA LYS A 275 -24.80 -1.25 8.12
C LYS A 275 -24.77 -2.78 8.32
N GLY A 276 -24.09 -3.26 9.37
CA GLY A 276 -23.98 -4.68 9.72
C GLY A 276 -22.70 -5.35 9.25
N ALA A 277 -21.73 -4.60 8.70
CA ALA A 277 -20.45 -5.18 8.32
C ALA A 277 -19.65 -5.61 9.55
N LYS A 278 -19.11 -6.83 9.53
CA LYS A 278 -18.19 -7.32 10.57
C LYS A 278 -16.78 -6.83 10.30
N THR A 279 -16.08 -6.49 11.37
CA THR A 279 -14.73 -5.92 11.32
C THR A 279 -13.76 -6.68 12.22
N VAL A 280 -12.56 -6.97 11.72
CA VAL A 280 -11.51 -7.72 12.45
C VAL A 280 -10.22 -6.90 12.42
N ALA A 281 -9.58 -6.72 13.56
CA ALA A 281 -8.23 -6.17 13.65
C ALA A 281 -7.21 -7.30 13.77
N ILE A 282 -6.17 -7.25 12.95
CA ILE A 282 -5.00 -8.14 13.08
C ILE A 282 -3.77 -7.26 13.32
N THR A 283 -3.38 -7.16 14.59
CA THR A 283 -2.23 -6.38 15.05
C THR A 283 -1.58 -7.04 16.27
N PRO A 284 -0.24 -7.08 16.40
CA PRO A 284 0.45 -7.73 17.51
C PRO A 284 0.15 -7.08 18.87
N ASP A 285 -0.01 -5.76 18.90
CA ASP A 285 -0.42 -4.98 20.06
C ASP A 285 -1.92 -4.63 20.01
N TYR A 286 -2.48 -4.19 21.15
CA TYR A 286 -3.84 -3.66 21.21
C TYR A 286 -3.89 -2.23 20.68
N SER A 287 -3.67 -2.09 19.38
CA SER A 287 -3.62 -0.82 18.67
C SER A 287 -4.99 -0.12 18.62
N GLU A 288 -5.02 1.18 18.28
CA GLU A 288 -6.28 1.95 18.27
C GLU A 288 -7.36 1.34 17.35
N VAL A 289 -6.98 0.68 16.24
CA VAL A 289 -7.96 0.00 15.37
C VAL A 289 -8.66 -1.15 16.07
N ALA A 290 -8.00 -1.87 17.00
CA ALA A 290 -8.63 -2.96 17.75
C ALA A 290 -9.84 -2.48 18.58
N LYS A 291 -9.85 -1.22 19.03
CA LYS A 291 -10.98 -0.60 19.73
C LYS A 291 -12.21 -0.41 18.82
N LEU A 292 -12.02 -0.37 17.50
CA LEU A 292 -13.07 -0.12 16.50
C LEU A 292 -13.58 -1.40 15.85
N THR A 293 -12.99 -2.56 16.15
CA THR A 293 -13.30 -3.84 15.51
C THR A 293 -14.00 -4.83 16.42
N ASP A 294 -14.69 -5.81 15.86
CA ASP A 294 -15.48 -6.80 16.59
C ASP A 294 -14.64 -8.01 17.05
N THR A 295 -13.49 -8.24 16.44
CA THR A 295 -12.53 -9.28 16.85
C THR A 295 -11.10 -8.78 16.70
N TRP A 296 -10.25 -9.11 17.68
CA TRP A 296 -8.82 -8.83 17.63
C TRP A 296 -8.03 -10.14 17.60
N LEU A 297 -7.17 -10.30 16.59
CA LEU A 297 -6.14 -11.34 16.50
C LEU A 297 -4.76 -10.68 16.65
N ASN A 298 -3.90 -11.29 17.44
CA ASN A 298 -2.61 -10.73 17.83
C ASN A 298 -1.44 -11.68 17.50
N PRO A 299 -1.17 -11.94 16.21
CA PRO A 299 -0.04 -12.76 15.83
C PRO A 299 1.28 -12.13 16.27
N LYS A 300 2.30 -12.95 16.46
CA LYS A 300 3.68 -12.47 16.57
C LYS A 300 4.04 -11.62 15.35
N GLN A 301 4.59 -10.43 15.56
CA GLN A 301 4.90 -9.51 14.47
C GLN A 301 5.88 -10.11 13.45
N GLY A 302 5.56 -9.98 12.16
CA GLY A 302 6.36 -10.55 11.07
C GLY A 302 6.06 -12.02 10.79
N THR A 303 5.05 -12.60 11.43
CA THR A 303 4.58 -13.99 11.15
C THR A 303 3.25 -14.03 10.42
N ASP A 304 2.74 -12.87 10.01
CA ASP A 304 1.42 -12.70 9.41
C ASP A 304 1.22 -13.50 8.13
N ALA A 305 2.27 -13.74 7.34
CA ALA A 305 2.21 -14.63 6.18
C ALA A 305 1.81 -16.07 6.55
N ALA A 306 2.23 -16.58 7.71
CA ALA A 306 1.81 -17.90 8.20
C ALA A 306 0.29 -17.93 8.50
N LEU A 307 -0.24 -16.85 9.07
CA LEU A 307 -1.68 -16.69 9.29
C LEU A 307 -2.44 -16.59 7.96
N GLY A 308 -1.93 -15.82 6.99
CA GLY A 308 -2.50 -15.70 5.65
C GLY A 308 -2.54 -17.03 4.89
N MET A 309 -1.46 -17.81 4.97
CA MET A 309 -1.39 -19.15 4.39
C MET A 309 -2.40 -20.12 5.01
N ALA A 310 -2.64 -20.05 6.32
CA ALA A 310 -3.68 -20.86 6.95
C ALA A 310 -5.11 -20.41 6.60
N PHE A 311 -5.35 -19.10 6.41
CA PHE A 311 -6.62 -18.63 5.85
C PHE A 311 -6.83 -19.22 4.45
N GLY A 312 -5.83 -19.12 3.57
CA GLY A 312 -5.90 -19.68 2.22
C GLY A 312 -6.14 -21.19 2.23
N HIS A 313 -5.50 -21.94 3.13
CA HIS A 313 -5.71 -23.39 3.27
C HIS A 313 -7.19 -23.73 3.57
N VAL A 314 -7.80 -23.04 4.55
CA VAL A 314 -9.22 -23.25 4.90
C VAL A 314 -10.13 -22.89 3.73
N ILE A 315 -9.88 -21.75 3.07
CA ILE A 315 -10.71 -21.25 1.97
C ILE A 315 -10.64 -22.17 0.75
N LEU A 316 -9.44 -22.57 0.34
CA LEU A 316 -9.25 -23.49 -0.80
C LEU A 316 -9.88 -24.86 -0.52
N LYS A 317 -9.69 -25.40 0.69
CA LYS A 317 -10.31 -26.69 1.06
C LYS A 317 -11.83 -26.62 1.03
N GLU A 318 -12.44 -25.65 1.71
CA GLU A 318 -13.89 -25.62 1.86
C GLU A 318 -14.63 -25.08 0.62
N PHE A 319 -14.12 -24.01 0.02
CA PHE A 319 -14.84 -23.25 -1.02
C PHE A 319 -14.35 -23.54 -2.45
N HIS A 320 -13.27 -24.28 -2.64
CA HIS A 320 -12.82 -24.72 -3.97
C HIS A 320 -12.86 -26.24 -4.16
N LEU A 321 -12.80 -27.04 -3.09
CA LEU A 321 -12.81 -28.50 -3.19
C LEU A 321 -14.06 -29.15 -2.58
N GLU A 322 -14.30 -28.99 -1.27
CA GLU A 322 -15.39 -29.70 -0.57
C GLU A 322 -16.77 -29.20 -1.00
N LYS A 323 -16.92 -27.88 -1.08
CA LYS A 323 -18.14 -27.21 -1.55
C LYS A 323 -17.76 -26.07 -2.51
N PRO A 324 -17.40 -26.40 -3.76
CA PRO A 324 -16.93 -25.41 -4.73
C PRO A 324 -17.95 -24.28 -4.91
N SER A 325 -17.54 -23.05 -4.62
CA SER A 325 -18.36 -21.85 -4.83
C SER A 325 -18.33 -21.49 -6.31
N ALA A 326 -19.50 -21.39 -6.94
CA ALA A 326 -19.61 -21.05 -8.36
C ALA A 326 -18.97 -19.69 -8.69
N TYR A 327 -19.09 -18.70 -7.78
CA TYR A 327 -18.48 -17.39 -7.98
C TYR A 327 -16.95 -17.47 -7.96
N PHE A 328 -16.36 -18.09 -6.93
CA PHE A 328 -14.90 -18.21 -6.83
C PHE A 328 -14.29 -19.05 -7.94
N THR A 329 -14.88 -20.19 -8.28
CA THR A 329 -14.37 -21.08 -9.34
C THR A 329 -14.29 -20.34 -10.67
N GLU A 330 -15.34 -19.63 -11.06
CA GLU A 330 -15.33 -18.88 -12.33
C GLU A 330 -14.46 -17.62 -12.25
N TYR A 331 -14.41 -16.96 -11.10
CA TYR A 331 -13.53 -15.80 -10.91
C TYR A 331 -12.06 -16.18 -11.13
N VAL A 332 -11.56 -17.23 -10.48
CA VAL A 332 -10.15 -17.62 -10.63
C VAL A 332 -9.85 -18.24 -11.99
N ARG A 333 -10.84 -18.86 -12.64
CA ARG A 333 -10.69 -19.35 -14.02
C ARG A 333 -10.44 -18.22 -15.00
N GLN A 334 -11.17 -17.10 -14.86
CA GLN A 334 -11.10 -15.99 -15.81
C GLN A 334 -10.04 -14.94 -15.46
N TYR A 335 -9.89 -14.62 -14.18
CA TYR A 335 -9.13 -13.44 -13.73
C TYR A 335 -7.81 -13.78 -13.02
N SER A 336 -7.33 -15.02 -13.14
CA SER A 336 -6.02 -15.42 -12.61
C SER A 336 -5.27 -16.30 -13.61
N ASP A 337 -4.01 -16.56 -13.30
CA ASP A 337 -3.16 -17.50 -14.04
C ASP A 337 -3.32 -18.95 -13.57
N MET A 338 -4.25 -19.26 -12.65
CA MET A 338 -4.53 -20.61 -12.17
C MET A 338 -4.68 -21.69 -13.27
N PRO A 339 -5.38 -21.46 -14.41
CA PRO A 339 -5.48 -22.48 -15.46
C PRO A 339 -4.24 -22.59 -16.37
N ILE A 340 -3.25 -21.71 -16.21
CA ILE A 340 -2.06 -21.68 -17.07
C ILE A 340 -1.11 -22.83 -16.73
N LEU A 341 -0.52 -23.43 -17.77
CA LEU A 341 0.41 -24.55 -17.66
C LEU A 341 1.85 -24.09 -17.34
N VAL A 342 2.47 -24.79 -16.41
CA VAL A 342 3.85 -24.60 -15.95
C VAL A 342 4.68 -25.83 -16.30
N ASN A 343 5.87 -25.62 -16.87
CA ASN A 343 6.81 -26.69 -17.17
C ASN A 343 7.45 -27.23 -15.89
N LEU A 344 7.54 -28.56 -15.80
CA LEU A 344 8.17 -29.30 -14.73
C LEU A 344 9.51 -29.88 -15.21
N GLU A 345 10.58 -29.59 -14.48
CA GLU A 345 11.93 -30.09 -14.76
C GLU A 345 12.26 -31.23 -13.78
N MET A 346 12.76 -32.36 -14.32
CA MET A 346 13.20 -33.49 -13.50
C MET A 346 14.43 -33.11 -12.67
N THR A 347 14.46 -33.57 -11.43
CA THR A 347 15.54 -33.43 -10.46
C THR A 347 15.81 -34.77 -9.77
N ASP A 348 16.86 -34.88 -8.95
CA ASP A 348 17.25 -36.14 -8.29
C ASP A 348 16.17 -36.73 -7.36
N GLY A 349 15.16 -35.96 -6.95
CA GLY A 349 14.11 -36.37 -6.01
C GLY A 349 12.66 -36.28 -6.54
N GLY A 350 12.46 -35.92 -7.81
CA GLY A 350 11.14 -35.65 -8.40
C GLY A 350 11.20 -34.47 -9.36
N TYR A 351 10.15 -33.69 -9.47
CA TYR A 351 10.09 -32.53 -10.36
C TYR A 351 10.14 -31.20 -9.60
N LYS A 352 10.54 -30.11 -10.28
CA LYS A 352 10.36 -28.74 -9.78
C LYS A 352 9.61 -27.90 -10.83
N PRO A 353 8.72 -26.98 -10.41
CA PRO A 353 8.12 -26.03 -11.33
C PRO A 353 9.15 -25.01 -11.82
N THR A 354 9.07 -24.62 -13.08
CA THR A 354 10.01 -23.67 -13.71
C THR A 354 9.28 -22.47 -14.29
N ARG A 355 9.23 -22.33 -15.62
CA ARG A 355 8.52 -21.26 -16.33
C ARG A 355 7.16 -21.75 -16.85
N PHE A 356 6.28 -20.81 -17.16
CA PHE A 356 5.08 -21.10 -17.95
C PHE A 356 5.44 -21.74 -19.30
N LEU A 357 4.61 -22.69 -19.73
CA LEU A 357 4.56 -23.16 -21.11
C LEU A 357 4.14 -21.99 -22.00
N ARG A 358 4.84 -21.81 -23.11
CA ARG A 358 4.62 -20.72 -24.08
C ARG A 358 4.15 -21.28 -25.41
N ALA A 359 3.49 -20.44 -26.20
CA ALA A 359 3.05 -20.82 -27.54
C ALA A 359 4.23 -21.30 -28.40
N SER A 360 5.40 -20.67 -28.27
CA SER A 360 6.63 -21.06 -28.99
C SER A 360 7.24 -22.41 -28.59
N ASP A 361 6.80 -23.00 -27.47
CA ASP A 361 7.23 -24.34 -27.09
C ASP A 361 6.52 -25.43 -27.90
N LEU A 362 5.43 -25.08 -28.60
CA LEU A 362 4.54 -25.99 -29.30
C LEU A 362 4.72 -25.92 -30.82
N ALA A 363 4.36 -27.00 -31.51
CA ALA A 363 4.41 -27.05 -32.97
C ALA A 363 3.62 -25.87 -33.59
N ASP A 364 4.19 -25.29 -34.66
CA ASP A 364 3.64 -24.13 -35.37
C ASP A 364 3.30 -22.92 -34.47
N ASN A 365 3.99 -22.78 -33.32
CA ASN A 365 3.73 -21.76 -32.31
C ASN A 365 2.27 -21.71 -31.83
N LEU A 366 1.54 -22.83 -31.90
CA LEU A 366 0.09 -22.88 -31.68
C LEU A 366 -0.70 -21.85 -32.54
N GLY A 367 -0.21 -21.57 -33.75
CA GLY A 367 -0.78 -20.56 -34.65
C GLY A 367 -0.59 -19.11 -34.20
N GLN A 368 0.41 -18.83 -33.36
CA GLN A 368 0.76 -17.48 -32.91
C GLN A 368 2.04 -16.99 -33.61
N ASP A 369 1.89 -16.20 -34.67
CA ASP A 369 3.05 -15.68 -35.41
C ASP A 369 3.75 -14.51 -34.68
N ASN A 370 2.96 -13.62 -34.07
CA ASN A 370 3.48 -12.50 -33.29
C ASN A 370 3.73 -12.88 -31.82
N ASN A 371 4.93 -12.58 -31.33
CA ASN A 371 5.39 -12.74 -29.94
C ASN A 371 4.98 -14.08 -29.26
N PRO A 372 5.20 -15.25 -29.90
CA PRO A 372 4.79 -16.54 -29.33
C PRO A 372 5.49 -16.89 -28.01
N ASP A 373 6.71 -16.38 -27.79
CA ASP A 373 7.44 -16.53 -26.52
C ASP A 373 6.74 -15.86 -25.34
N TRP A 374 5.80 -14.95 -25.59
CA TRP A 374 5.14 -14.12 -24.57
C TRP A 374 3.65 -14.44 -24.39
N LYS A 375 3.19 -15.56 -24.96
CA LYS A 375 1.81 -16.02 -24.88
C LYS A 375 1.77 -17.34 -24.10
N THR A 376 1.04 -17.33 -22.99
CA THR A 376 0.90 -18.49 -22.08
C THR A 376 -0.10 -19.50 -22.62
N ILE A 377 -0.03 -20.75 -22.14
CA ILE A 377 -0.86 -21.87 -22.65
C ILE A 377 -1.72 -22.45 -21.53
N ALA A 378 -2.96 -22.81 -21.88
CA ALA A 378 -3.92 -23.51 -21.04
C ALA A 378 -4.58 -24.67 -21.81
N ILE A 379 -5.45 -25.43 -21.14
CA ILE A 379 -6.30 -26.45 -21.77
C ILE A 379 -7.74 -25.94 -21.80
N ASP A 380 -8.43 -26.06 -22.93
CA ASP A 380 -9.87 -25.87 -22.97
C ASP A 380 -10.59 -27.12 -22.46
N GLU A 381 -11.33 -26.99 -21.36
CA GLU A 381 -12.07 -28.07 -20.68
C GLU A 381 -13.10 -28.73 -21.60
N ASN A 382 -13.65 -27.98 -22.57
CA ASN A 382 -14.69 -28.49 -23.46
C ASN A 382 -14.15 -29.45 -24.53
N THR A 383 -12.91 -29.24 -24.97
CA THR A 383 -12.31 -29.96 -26.11
C THR A 383 -11.10 -30.81 -25.70
N GLY A 384 -10.46 -30.50 -24.58
CA GLY A 384 -9.18 -31.07 -24.15
C GLY A 384 -7.97 -30.54 -24.91
N GLU A 385 -8.16 -29.56 -25.80
CA GLU A 385 -7.11 -28.98 -26.65
C GLU A 385 -6.26 -27.95 -25.91
N LEU A 386 -4.99 -27.83 -26.32
CA LEU A 386 -4.12 -26.75 -25.88
C LEU A 386 -4.52 -25.46 -26.59
N VAL A 387 -4.68 -24.38 -25.82
CA VAL A 387 -5.05 -23.06 -26.33
C VAL A 387 -4.15 -21.98 -25.77
N SER A 388 -3.91 -20.93 -26.56
CA SER A 388 -3.33 -19.68 -26.10
C SER A 388 -4.47 -18.71 -25.80
N PRO A 389 -4.88 -18.51 -24.54
CA PRO A 389 -5.95 -17.58 -24.20
C PRO A 389 -5.55 -16.13 -24.51
N GLN A 390 -6.54 -15.32 -24.90
CA GLN A 390 -6.36 -13.88 -25.08
C GLN A 390 -5.91 -13.19 -23.77
N GLY A 391 -5.26 -12.02 -23.90
CA GLY A 391 -4.84 -11.21 -22.75
C GLY A 391 -3.40 -11.40 -22.26
N ALA A 392 -2.72 -12.49 -22.61
CA ALA A 392 -1.29 -12.64 -22.35
C ALA A 392 -0.47 -11.47 -22.93
N ILE A 393 0.67 -11.13 -22.32
CA ILE A 393 1.41 -9.89 -22.64
C ILE A 393 1.87 -9.83 -24.11
N GLY A 394 2.08 -10.98 -24.76
CA GLY A 394 2.41 -11.06 -26.19
C GLY A 394 1.31 -10.54 -27.12
N TYR A 395 0.05 -10.43 -26.67
CA TYR A 395 -1.02 -9.81 -27.45
C TYR A 395 -1.05 -8.28 -27.36
N ARG A 396 -0.28 -7.69 -26.43
CA ARG A 396 -0.32 -6.25 -26.16
C ARG A 396 0.39 -5.42 -27.24
N TRP A 397 1.39 -5.99 -27.91
CA TRP A 397 2.28 -5.28 -28.82
C TRP A 397 2.50 -6.09 -30.10
N GLY A 398 2.78 -5.40 -31.21
CA GLY A 398 3.24 -6.05 -32.45
C GLY A 398 2.17 -6.78 -33.26
N GLU A 399 0.94 -6.93 -32.77
CA GLU A 399 -0.16 -7.51 -33.53
C GLU A 399 -0.56 -6.59 -34.70
N GLU A 400 -0.88 -7.20 -35.85
CA GLU A 400 -1.39 -6.53 -37.05
C GLU A 400 -2.66 -7.22 -37.55
N GLY A 401 -3.44 -6.52 -38.38
CA GLY A 401 -4.66 -7.08 -38.99
C GLY A 401 -5.65 -7.64 -37.96
N ASP A 402 -6.10 -8.88 -38.18
CA ASP A 402 -7.05 -9.60 -37.31
C ASP A 402 -6.45 -10.01 -35.94
N GLY A 403 -5.15 -9.79 -35.72
CA GLY A 403 -4.50 -9.96 -34.42
C GLY A 403 -4.76 -8.81 -33.44
N VAL A 404 -5.12 -7.62 -33.95
CA VAL A 404 -5.33 -6.42 -33.13
C VAL A 404 -6.59 -6.58 -32.26
N GLY A 405 -6.50 -6.13 -31.00
CA GLY A 405 -7.63 -6.16 -30.07
C GLY A 405 -7.72 -7.41 -29.19
N LYS A 406 -6.78 -8.36 -29.32
CA LYS A 406 -6.71 -9.61 -28.52
C LYS A 406 -6.05 -9.46 -27.14
N TRP A 407 -5.63 -8.25 -26.76
CA TRP A 407 -5.20 -7.94 -25.39
C TRP A 407 -6.40 -7.51 -24.54
N ASN A 408 -7.17 -8.51 -24.12
CA ASN A 408 -8.38 -8.36 -23.31
C ASN A 408 -8.54 -9.62 -22.42
N ILE A 409 -9.56 -9.64 -21.57
CA ILE A 409 -9.84 -10.76 -20.62
C ILE A 409 -11.09 -11.55 -21.00
N GLU A 410 -11.47 -11.54 -22.28
CA GLU A 410 -12.53 -12.39 -22.79
C GLU A 410 -12.08 -13.87 -22.73
N ASN A 411 -13.03 -14.77 -22.45
CA ASN A 411 -12.79 -16.21 -22.45
C ASN A 411 -12.69 -16.74 -23.89
N ARG A 412 -11.68 -16.30 -24.63
CA ARG A 412 -11.42 -16.67 -26.03
C ARG A 412 -10.00 -17.12 -26.23
N GLU A 413 -9.79 -18.03 -27.17
CA GLU A 413 -8.45 -18.35 -27.67
C GLU A 413 -7.97 -17.33 -28.72
N GLY A 414 -6.66 -17.18 -28.86
CA GLY A 414 -6.05 -16.11 -29.64
C GLY A 414 -5.78 -16.40 -31.11
N LYS A 415 -6.01 -17.63 -31.60
CA LYS A 415 -5.88 -18.00 -33.01
C LYS A 415 -7.14 -17.61 -33.79
N GLU A 416 -8.28 -18.25 -33.52
CA GLU A 416 -9.53 -18.06 -34.26
C GLU A 416 -10.59 -17.25 -33.48
N GLY A 417 -10.30 -16.89 -32.22
CA GLY A 417 -11.23 -16.13 -31.38
C GLY A 417 -12.39 -16.96 -30.83
N LYS A 418 -12.28 -18.29 -30.83
CA LYS A 418 -13.33 -19.18 -30.29
C LYS A 418 -13.47 -19.01 -28.79
N GLU A 419 -14.70 -19.14 -28.29
CA GLU A 419 -14.95 -19.18 -26.84
C GLU A 419 -14.36 -20.45 -26.25
N VAL A 420 -13.71 -20.32 -25.10
CA VAL A 420 -13.05 -21.42 -24.39
C VAL A 420 -13.45 -21.43 -22.93
N LYS A 421 -13.42 -22.60 -22.30
CA LYS A 421 -13.55 -22.74 -20.85
C LYS A 421 -12.26 -23.33 -20.31
N LEU A 422 -11.37 -22.48 -19.80
CA LEU A 422 -10.03 -22.93 -19.39
C LEU A 422 -10.10 -23.92 -18.21
N GLN A 423 -9.49 -25.09 -18.34
CA GLN A 423 -9.48 -26.12 -17.30
C GLN A 423 -8.57 -25.72 -16.14
N LEU A 424 -9.11 -25.75 -14.92
CA LEU A 424 -8.35 -25.39 -13.72
C LEU A 424 -7.40 -26.50 -13.27
N SER A 425 -7.84 -27.76 -13.23
CA SER A 425 -7.07 -28.86 -12.65
C SER A 425 -6.92 -30.03 -13.61
N LEU A 426 -5.76 -30.69 -13.60
CA LEU A 426 -5.46 -31.89 -14.38
C LEU A 426 -5.78 -33.20 -13.64
N ILE A 427 -6.44 -33.14 -12.47
CA ILE A 427 -6.63 -34.30 -11.58
C ILE A 427 -7.35 -35.49 -12.23
N ASP A 428 -8.27 -35.23 -13.16
CA ASP A 428 -9.01 -36.28 -13.87
C ASP A 428 -8.19 -36.97 -14.98
N GLY A 429 -6.97 -36.49 -15.25
CA GLY A 429 -6.07 -37.05 -16.26
C GLY A 429 -5.35 -38.34 -15.84
N GLY A 430 -5.36 -38.68 -14.54
CA GLY A 430 -4.80 -39.93 -14.01
C GLY A 430 -3.27 -40.01 -13.91
N GLU A 431 -2.53 -39.01 -14.41
CA GLU A 431 -1.07 -38.90 -14.27
C GLU A 431 -0.72 -38.02 -13.06
N THR A 432 0.23 -38.45 -12.23
CA THR A 432 0.61 -37.75 -11.00
C THR A 432 2.09 -37.96 -10.71
N ASP A 433 2.80 -36.90 -10.32
CA ASP A 433 4.22 -36.96 -9.97
C ASP A 433 4.53 -36.14 -8.72
N ALA A 434 5.61 -36.51 -8.02
CA ALA A 434 6.11 -35.78 -6.88
C ALA A 434 6.82 -34.49 -7.33
N VAL A 435 6.35 -33.35 -6.83
CA VAL A 435 6.88 -32.01 -7.10
C VAL A 435 7.43 -31.39 -5.82
N ALA A 436 8.59 -30.76 -5.92
CA ALA A 436 9.33 -30.12 -4.84
C ALA A 436 8.82 -28.70 -4.57
N PHE A 437 8.52 -28.40 -3.30
CA PHE A 437 8.17 -27.06 -2.82
C PHE A 437 9.13 -26.61 -1.71
N PRO A 438 9.65 -25.37 -1.77
CA PRO A 438 10.52 -24.87 -0.70
C PRO A 438 9.72 -24.58 0.58
N TYR A 439 10.31 -24.87 1.73
CA TYR A 439 9.72 -24.62 3.05
C TYR A 439 10.73 -23.97 3.99
N PHE A 440 10.47 -22.72 4.34
CA PHE A 440 11.41 -21.88 5.08
C PHE A 440 11.13 -21.82 6.58
N ALA A 441 9.94 -22.23 7.04
CA ALA A 441 9.61 -22.19 8.47
C ALA A 441 10.32 -23.29 9.29
N ALA A 442 11.01 -24.22 8.62
CA ALA A 442 11.95 -25.15 9.26
C ALA A 442 13.27 -24.47 9.68
N GLU A 443 13.67 -23.39 9.01
CA GLU A 443 14.91 -22.70 9.35
C GLU A 443 14.73 -21.91 10.64
N GLY A 444 15.17 -22.50 11.76
CA GLY A 444 15.31 -21.76 13.00
C GLY A 444 16.23 -20.56 12.78
N THR A 445 15.71 -19.34 12.93
CA THR A 445 16.49 -18.09 12.76
C THR A 445 17.62 -17.91 13.78
N GLY A 446 17.81 -18.86 14.70
CA GLY A 446 18.63 -18.72 15.91
C GLY A 446 18.10 -17.66 16.89
N SER A 447 16.98 -17.02 16.57
CA SER A 447 16.36 -15.97 17.37
C SER A 447 15.40 -16.60 18.38
N TYR A 448 15.51 -16.18 19.64
CA TYR A 448 14.50 -16.47 20.67
C TYR A 448 13.17 -15.74 20.42
N PHE A 449 13.12 -14.84 19.43
CA PHE A 449 12.01 -13.94 19.22
C PHE A 449 10.87 -14.55 18.37
N TRP A 450 11.19 -15.42 17.40
CA TRP A 450 10.20 -16.07 16.53
C TRP A 450 10.21 -17.58 16.75
N ASN A 451 9.03 -18.17 16.79
CA ASN A 451 8.89 -19.62 16.74
C ASN A 451 9.11 -20.11 15.30
N HIS A 452 9.56 -21.35 15.16
CA HIS A 452 9.69 -22.06 13.89
C HIS A 452 8.95 -23.40 13.99
N GLN A 453 8.81 -24.10 12.87
CA GLN A 453 8.22 -25.44 12.82
C GLN A 453 9.11 -26.36 11.99
N ASP A 454 9.64 -27.39 12.65
CA ASP A 454 10.51 -28.39 12.05
C ASP A 454 9.87 -29.03 10.81
N GLY A 455 10.70 -29.38 9.84
CA GLY A 455 10.30 -30.03 8.60
C GLY A 455 11.43 -30.02 7.59
N ASP A 456 11.30 -30.82 6.53
CA ASP A 456 12.28 -30.81 5.45
C ASP A 456 12.24 -29.48 4.69
N ALA A 457 13.40 -28.91 4.36
CA ALA A 457 13.49 -27.65 3.60
C ALA A 457 12.84 -27.75 2.21
N ILE A 458 12.73 -28.97 1.68
CA ILE A 458 12.02 -29.30 0.44
C ILE A 458 10.89 -30.27 0.77
N GLN A 459 9.66 -29.83 0.52
CA GLN A 459 8.44 -30.58 0.74
C GLN A 459 8.00 -31.21 -0.58
N MET A 460 8.20 -32.53 -0.72
CA MET A 460 7.70 -33.26 -1.88
C MET A 460 6.19 -33.50 -1.75
N ARG A 461 5.43 -33.17 -2.79
CA ARG A 461 3.98 -33.35 -2.84
C ARG A 461 3.54 -33.85 -4.20
N ASN A 462 2.59 -34.77 -4.22
CA ASN A 462 2.04 -35.30 -5.48
C ASN A 462 1.14 -34.26 -6.16
N VAL A 463 1.39 -34.00 -7.43
CA VAL A 463 0.66 -33.02 -8.26
C VAL A 463 0.13 -33.73 -9.51
N PRO A 464 -1.12 -33.47 -9.93
CA PRO A 464 -1.62 -33.91 -11.23
C PRO A 464 -0.82 -33.27 -12.35
N VAL A 465 -0.37 -34.09 -13.29
CA VAL A 465 0.48 -33.64 -14.39
C VAL A 465 -0.09 -34.09 -15.73
N LYS A 466 0.48 -33.56 -16.82
CA LYS A 466 0.27 -34.06 -18.17
C LYS A 466 1.58 -34.02 -18.94
N THR A 467 1.87 -35.07 -19.68
CA THR A 467 2.98 -35.07 -20.64
C THR A 467 2.54 -34.46 -21.98
N ILE A 468 3.30 -33.50 -22.49
CA ILE A 468 3.06 -32.77 -23.75
C ILE A 468 4.27 -32.93 -24.67
N THR A 469 4.02 -33.11 -25.97
CA THR A 469 5.06 -33.09 -27.00
C THR A 469 5.36 -31.65 -27.42
N LEU A 470 6.64 -31.26 -27.35
CA LEU A 470 7.13 -29.94 -27.75
C LEU A 470 7.41 -29.85 -29.26
N ALA A 471 7.65 -28.63 -29.76
CA ALA A 471 7.96 -28.36 -31.16
C ALA A 471 9.19 -29.12 -31.69
N ASP A 472 10.17 -29.39 -30.84
CA ASP A 472 11.39 -30.15 -31.19
C ASP A 472 11.20 -31.68 -31.11
N GLY A 473 10.00 -32.15 -30.78
CA GLY A 473 9.65 -33.56 -30.61
C GLY A 473 9.98 -34.14 -29.23
N SER A 474 10.61 -33.38 -28.34
CA SER A 474 10.84 -33.78 -26.95
C SER A 474 9.53 -33.79 -26.15
N GLN A 475 9.54 -34.47 -25.00
CA GLN A 475 8.40 -34.52 -24.09
C GLN A 475 8.67 -33.62 -22.88
N ALA A 476 7.70 -32.77 -22.55
CA ALA A 476 7.70 -31.96 -21.34
C ALA A 476 6.56 -32.39 -20.41
N LYS A 477 6.82 -32.40 -19.11
CA LYS A 477 5.80 -32.61 -18.11
C LYS A 477 5.28 -31.26 -17.63
N VAL A 478 3.97 -31.10 -17.54
CA VAL A 478 3.35 -29.84 -17.11
C VAL A 478 2.34 -30.06 -15.99
N ALA A 479 2.11 -29.02 -15.19
CA ALA A 479 1.00 -28.91 -14.25
C ALA A 479 0.33 -27.53 -14.40
N THR A 480 -0.92 -27.39 -13.95
CA THR A 480 -1.55 -26.06 -13.85
C THR A 480 -1.04 -25.31 -12.62
N VAL A 481 -1.07 -23.99 -12.65
CA VAL A 481 -0.83 -23.16 -11.46
C VAL A 481 -1.79 -23.50 -10.33
N TYR A 482 -3.06 -23.80 -10.65
CA TYR A 482 -4.07 -24.25 -9.68
C TYR A 482 -3.62 -25.50 -8.91
N ASP A 483 -3.17 -26.53 -9.63
CA ASP A 483 -2.71 -27.78 -9.03
C ASP A 483 -1.45 -27.57 -8.17
N LEU A 484 -0.51 -26.76 -8.67
CA LEU A 484 0.68 -26.37 -7.93
C LEU A 484 0.33 -25.57 -6.66
N MET A 485 -0.68 -24.70 -6.72
CA MET A 485 -1.13 -23.92 -5.58
C MET A 485 -1.82 -24.81 -4.53
N MET A 486 -2.72 -25.69 -4.94
CA MET A 486 -3.36 -26.66 -4.03
C MET A 486 -2.32 -27.53 -3.32
N ALA A 487 -1.31 -28.00 -4.06
CA ALA A 487 -0.19 -28.72 -3.49
C ALA A 487 0.63 -27.82 -2.57
N ASN A 488 0.97 -26.57 -2.93
CA ASN A 488 1.71 -25.64 -2.07
C ASN A 488 0.99 -25.37 -0.73
N TYR A 489 -0.33 -25.36 -0.69
CA TYR A 489 -1.11 -25.22 0.55
C TYR A 489 -1.23 -26.52 1.36
N GLY A 490 -0.65 -27.63 0.90
CA GLY A 490 -0.66 -28.91 1.60
C GLY A 490 -2.06 -29.53 1.70
N ILE A 491 -2.92 -29.31 0.70
CA ILE A 491 -4.30 -29.82 0.72
C ILE A 491 -4.35 -31.22 0.11
N ASP A 492 -4.86 -32.19 0.87
CA ASP A 492 -5.06 -33.55 0.35
C ASP A 492 -6.19 -33.59 -0.68
N ARG A 493 -5.90 -34.22 -1.83
CA ARG A 493 -6.80 -34.38 -2.97
C ARG A 493 -6.93 -35.85 -3.40
N GLY A 494 -6.48 -36.79 -2.56
CA GLY A 494 -6.54 -38.23 -2.85
C GLY A 494 -5.42 -38.74 -3.77
N LEU A 495 -4.33 -37.97 -3.92
CA LEU A 495 -3.21 -38.30 -4.82
C LEU A 495 -2.11 -39.14 -4.15
N GLY A 496 -2.25 -39.43 -2.85
CA GLY A 496 -1.20 -40.05 -2.05
C GLY A 496 0.03 -39.15 -1.87
N GLY A 497 1.12 -39.74 -1.36
CA GLY A 497 2.33 -39.00 -1.02
C GLY A 497 2.31 -38.43 0.41
N GLY A 498 3.36 -37.67 0.76
CA GLY A 498 3.51 -37.02 2.06
C GLY A 498 3.18 -35.53 2.02
N ASN A 499 3.35 -34.85 3.16
CA ASN A 499 3.26 -33.39 3.32
C ASN A 499 1.91 -32.76 2.93
N VAL A 500 0.82 -33.53 3.00
CA VAL A 500 -0.56 -33.06 2.79
C VAL A 500 -1.39 -33.33 4.05
N ALA A 501 -2.28 -32.40 4.38
CA ALA A 501 -3.00 -32.41 5.64
C ALA A 501 -4.32 -33.19 5.53
N SER A 502 -4.50 -34.15 6.42
CA SER A 502 -5.78 -34.86 6.59
C SER A 502 -6.80 -34.03 7.36
N SER A 503 -6.35 -33.10 8.22
CA SER A 503 -7.20 -32.24 9.04
C SER A 503 -6.54 -30.90 9.32
N TYR A 504 -7.33 -29.94 9.80
CA TYR A 504 -6.79 -28.64 10.27
C TYR A 504 -5.94 -28.74 11.53
N ASP A 505 -6.03 -29.85 12.25
CA ASP A 505 -5.31 -30.10 13.50
C ASP A 505 -3.91 -30.69 13.29
N ASP A 506 -3.53 -30.96 12.04
CA ASP A 506 -2.21 -31.49 11.69
C ASP A 506 -1.16 -30.38 11.72
N GLU A 507 -0.41 -30.28 12.82
CA GLU A 507 0.66 -29.30 12.99
C GLU A 507 1.93 -29.60 12.17
N THR A 508 2.07 -30.83 11.68
CA THR A 508 3.27 -31.29 10.96
C THR A 508 3.26 -30.91 9.48
N VAL A 509 2.09 -30.55 8.95
CA VAL A 509 1.93 -30.12 7.56
C VAL A 509 1.94 -28.60 7.48
N ALA A 510 2.82 -28.06 6.64
CA ALA A 510 2.92 -26.64 6.42
C ALA A 510 1.57 -26.01 6.03
N TYR A 511 1.31 -24.82 6.57
CA TYR A 511 0.17 -23.95 6.25
C TYR A 511 -1.20 -24.40 6.75
N THR A 512 -1.29 -25.41 7.62
CA THR A 512 -2.55 -25.72 8.31
C THR A 512 -2.84 -24.71 9.44
N PRO A 513 -4.10 -24.61 9.92
CA PRO A 513 -4.44 -23.85 11.12
C PRO A 513 -3.65 -24.25 12.38
N ALA A 514 -3.33 -25.53 12.56
CA ALA A 514 -2.50 -26.00 13.67
C ALA A 514 -1.02 -25.63 13.51
N TRP A 515 -0.48 -25.73 12.30
CA TRP A 515 0.89 -25.31 11.99
C TRP A 515 1.09 -23.83 12.25
N GLN A 516 0.17 -22.96 11.78
CA GLN A 516 0.32 -21.52 11.98
C GLN A 516 0.23 -21.16 13.46
N GLU A 517 -0.54 -21.89 14.28
CA GLU A 517 -0.73 -21.59 15.70
C GLU A 517 0.60 -21.66 16.45
N LYS A 518 1.49 -22.56 16.06
CA LYS A 518 2.84 -22.67 16.62
C LYS A 518 3.73 -21.48 16.28
N ILE A 519 3.59 -20.96 15.06
CA ILE A 519 4.42 -19.88 14.53
C ILE A 519 3.92 -18.52 15.03
N THR A 520 2.62 -18.28 14.92
CA THR A 520 2.00 -16.97 15.15
C THR A 520 1.53 -16.80 16.59
N GLY A 521 1.20 -17.90 17.28
CA GLY A 521 0.53 -17.90 18.57
C GLY A 521 -0.99 -17.67 18.52
N VAL A 522 -1.59 -17.53 17.33
CA VAL A 522 -3.04 -17.30 17.17
C VAL A 522 -3.79 -18.64 17.19
N ASP A 523 -4.80 -18.74 18.06
CA ASP A 523 -5.66 -19.94 18.19
C ASP A 523 -6.28 -20.34 16.84
N ARG A 524 -5.99 -21.58 16.42
CA ARG A 524 -6.43 -22.19 15.15
C ARG A 524 -7.94 -22.11 14.96
N ARG A 525 -8.74 -22.18 16.04
CA ARG A 525 -10.20 -22.12 15.97
C ARG A 525 -10.67 -20.74 15.51
N LYS A 526 -10.02 -19.68 15.98
CA LYS A 526 -10.27 -18.31 15.49
C LYS A 526 -9.84 -18.18 14.03
N VAL A 527 -8.71 -18.78 13.65
CA VAL A 527 -8.23 -18.76 12.27
C VAL A 527 -9.24 -19.40 11.32
N ILE A 528 -9.70 -20.61 11.64
CA ILE A 528 -10.73 -21.32 10.87
C ILE A 528 -12.02 -20.50 10.80
N GLN A 529 -12.48 -19.97 11.95
CA GLN A 529 -13.69 -19.16 12.00
C GLN A 529 -13.59 -17.93 11.08
N ILE A 530 -12.54 -17.12 11.21
CA ILE A 530 -12.41 -15.87 10.45
C ILE A 530 -12.20 -16.16 8.95
N ALA A 531 -11.41 -17.16 8.59
CA ALA A 531 -11.24 -17.57 7.19
C ALA A 531 -12.58 -17.99 6.56
N ARG A 532 -13.35 -18.82 7.27
CA ARG A 532 -14.66 -19.30 6.82
C ARG A 532 -15.67 -18.17 6.70
N GLU A 533 -15.77 -17.29 7.70
CA GLU A 533 -16.68 -16.15 7.66
C GLU A 533 -16.31 -15.16 6.53
N PHE A 534 -15.02 -14.90 6.33
CA PHE A 534 -14.52 -14.01 5.28
C PHE A 534 -14.89 -14.53 3.89
N ALA A 535 -14.66 -15.83 3.62
CA ALA A 535 -15.01 -16.47 2.36
C ALA A 535 -16.53 -16.64 2.18
N ASP A 536 -17.25 -17.06 3.21
CA ASP A 536 -18.72 -17.19 3.16
C ASP A 536 -19.41 -15.86 2.84
N ASN A 537 -18.94 -14.75 3.44
CA ASN A 537 -19.42 -13.42 3.06
C ASN A 537 -19.10 -13.09 1.60
N ALA A 538 -17.87 -13.37 1.14
CA ALA A 538 -17.47 -13.10 -0.25
C ALA A 538 -18.27 -13.93 -1.26
N ASP A 539 -18.57 -15.19 -0.98
CA ASP A 539 -19.40 -16.05 -1.84
C ASP A 539 -20.83 -15.48 -1.94
N LYS A 540 -21.46 -15.20 -0.79
CA LYS A 540 -22.83 -14.66 -0.70
C LYS A 540 -23.00 -13.30 -1.38
N THR A 541 -21.95 -12.48 -1.37
CA THR A 541 -22.01 -11.09 -1.82
C THR A 541 -21.29 -10.82 -3.13
N ARG A 542 -20.70 -11.87 -3.74
CA ARG A 542 -19.85 -11.78 -4.93
C ARG A 542 -18.67 -10.82 -4.74
N GLY A 543 -17.87 -11.09 -3.71
CA GLY A 543 -16.58 -10.44 -3.48
C GLY A 543 -16.57 -9.26 -2.51
N LYS A 544 -17.64 -8.99 -1.74
CA LYS A 544 -17.69 -7.85 -0.80
C LYS A 544 -17.05 -8.16 0.57
N SER A 545 -15.88 -8.79 0.54
CA SER A 545 -14.96 -8.94 1.68
C SER A 545 -13.66 -8.22 1.35
N MET A 546 -13.15 -7.40 2.25
CA MET A 546 -12.02 -6.50 2.00
C MET A 546 -10.95 -6.62 3.07
N VAL A 547 -9.67 -6.48 2.68
CA VAL A 547 -8.54 -6.35 3.60
C VAL A 547 -7.97 -4.95 3.47
N ILE A 548 -7.95 -4.19 4.58
CA ILE A 548 -7.23 -2.92 4.68
C ILE A 548 -5.84 -3.25 5.26
N VAL A 549 -4.83 -3.27 4.39
CA VAL A 549 -3.43 -3.56 4.76
C VAL A 549 -2.60 -2.28 4.89
N GLY A 550 -1.50 -2.32 5.64
CA GLY A 550 -0.63 -1.17 5.84
C GLY A 550 0.83 -1.51 6.10
N ALA A 551 1.60 -0.47 6.46
CA ALA A 551 3.04 -0.53 6.67
C ALA A 551 3.51 -1.62 7.65
N ALA A 552 2.71 -2.00 8.65
CA ALA A 552 3.12 -3.05 9.58
C ALA A 552 3.29 -4.42 8.91
N MET A 553 2.69 -4.63 7.72
CA MET A 553 2.94 -5.79 6.86
C MET A 553 4.00 -5.47 5.80
N ASN A 554 3.90 -4.29 5.17
CA ASN A 554 4.75 -3.95 4.02
C ASN A 554 6.22 -3.63 4.38
N HIS A 555 6.51 -3.20 5.61
CA HIS A 555 7.85 -2.79 6.03
C HIS A 555 8.72 -3.96 6.53
N TRP A 556 8.25 -5.20 6.39
CA TRP A 556 9.08 -6.39 6.63
C TRP A 556 9.90 -6.73 5.39
N TYR A 557 11.04 -7.38 5.61
CA TYR A 557 11.88 -7.83 4.50
C TYR A 557 11.16 -8.83 3.59
N HIS A 558 10.30 -9.66 4.18
CA HIS A 558 9.38 -10.55 3.48
C HIS A 558 7.95 -10.13 3.82
N MET A 559 7.25 -9.57 2.84
CA MET A 559 5.81 -9.30 2.91
C MET A 559 5.02 -10.52 2.47
#